data_AF-A0A9N9PGD9-F1
#
_entry.id   AF-A0A9N9PGD9-F1
#
_cell.length_a   1.000
_cell.length_b   1.000
_cell.length_c   1.000
_cell.angle_alpha   90.00
_cell.angle_beta   90.00
_cell.angle_gamma   90.00
#
_symmetry.space_group_name_H-M   'P 1'
#
loop_
_entity.id
_entity.type
_entity.pdbx_description
1 polymer ?
#
loop_
_entity_poly.entity_id
_entity_poly.type
_entity_poly.pdbx_seq_one_letter_code
_entity_poly.pdbx_strand_id
1 'polypeptide(L)'
;LLENLPEKDDIQEYFQLINFNVSTEENLTEEQITNLIQSEENEESDSDEEEEILSVLVKDAVSRLETFIKYFEQQDNNSEFNVDDLLIFRKYLRMSKVKLLIGRAELNLIKLRPS
;
A
#
# COMPACT_ATOMS: atom_id res chain seq x y z
N LEU A 1 11.41 -21.14 -15.53
CA LEU A 1 12.17 -19.87 -15.67
C LEU A 1 12.82 -19.39 -14.35
N LEU A 2 12.46 -19.92 -13.17
CA LEU A 2 13.05 -19.54 -11.87
C LEU A 2 14.04 -20.56 -11.29
N GLU A 3 14.34 -21.66 -11.98
CA GLU A 3 15.06 -22.81 -11.38
C GLU A 3 16.57 -22.62 -11.20
N ASN A 4 17.19 -21.60 -11.79
CA ASN A 4 18.65 -21.43 -11.83
C ASN A 4 19.15 -20.12 -11.21
N LEU A 5 18.36 -19.47 -10.36
CA LEU A 5 18.81 -18.28 -9.63
C LEU A 5 19.50 -18.71 -8.32
N PRO A 6 20.68 -18.16 -8.00
CA PRO A 6 21.40 -18.46 -6.75
C PRO A 6 20.60 -18.04 -5.50
N GLU A 7 19.64 -17.13 -5.65
CA GLU A 7 18.76 -16.60 -4.60
C GLU A 7 17.37 -17.27 -4.61
N LYS A 8 17.19 -18.40 -5.31
CA LYS A 8 15.89 -19.08 -5.43
C LYS A 8 15.29 -19.41 -4.06
N ASP A 9 16.13 -19.86 -3.13
CA ASP A 9 15.70 -20.26 -1.79
C ASP A 9 15.22 -19.03 -0.99
N ASP A 10 15.96 -17.91 -1.06
CA ASP A 10 15.57 -16.62 -0.43
C ASP A 10 14.27 -16.06 -1.02
N ILE A 11 14.11 -16.15 -2.34
CA ILE A 11 12.90 -15.70 -3.04
C ILE A 11 11.71 -16.58 -2.64
N GLN A 12 11.91 -17.90 -2.53
CA GLN A 12 10.87 -18.85 -2.16
C GLN A 12 10.47 -18.68 -0.68
N GLU A 13 11.43 -18.45 0.22
CA GLU A 13 11.17 -18.11 1.62
C GLU A 13 10.40 -16.78 1.73
N TYR A 14 10.78 -15.76 0.97
CA TYR A 14 10.04 -14.50 0.87
C TYR A 14 8.59 -14.71 0.41
N PHE A 15 8.35 -15.56 -0.60
CA PHE A 15 6.99 -15.89 -1.06
C PHE A 15 6.18 -16.65 -0.01
N GLN A 16 6.81 -17.49 0.81
CA GLN A 16 6.14 -18.18 1.91
C GLN A 16 5.79 -17.22 3.06
N LEU A 17 6.67 -16.24 3.35
CA LEU A 17 6.44 -15.22 4.37
C LEU A 17 5.30 -14.27 4.01
N ILE A 18 5.17 -13.87 2.73
CA ILE A 18 4.08 -12.98 2.28
C ILE A 18 2.73 -13.69 2.15
N ASN A 19 2.74 -15.01 1.88
CA ASN A 19 1.54 -15.85 1.86
C ASN A 19 1.11 -16.29 3.27
N PHE A 20 1.86 -15.91 4.30
CA PHE A 20 1.38 -16.05 5.66
C PHE A 20 0.13 -15.20 5.79
N ASN A 21 -1.00 -15.88 5.99
CA ASN A 21 -2.32 -15.28 6.09
C ASN A 21 -2.32 -14.38 7.33
N VAL A 22 -1.95 -13.11 7.15
CA VAL A 22 -2.10 -12.10 8.19
C VAL A 22 -3.58 -12.07 8.53
N SER A 23 -3.91 -12.29 9.80
CA SER A 23 -5.28 -12.17 10.28
C SER A 23 -5.74 -10.75 9.97
N THR A 24 -6.45 -10.56 8.86
CA THR A 24 -7.17 -9.32 8.60
C THR A 24 -8.28 -9.20 9.64
N GLU A 25 -8.67 -7.96 9.94
CA GLU A 25 -9.69 -7.63 10.95
C GLU A 25 -10.95 -8.51 10.86
N GLU A 26 -11.63 -8.59 12.00
CA GLU A 26 -12.93 -9.24 12.16
C GLU A 26 -13.91 -8.77 11.07
N ASN A 27 -14.63 -9.69 10.45
CA ASN A 27 -15.62 -9.36 9.42
C ASN A 27 -16.73 -8.50 10.04
N LEU A 28 -17.07 -7.39 9.39
CA LEU A 28 -18.21 -6.57 9.78
C LEU A 28 -19.51 -7.36 9.61
N THR A 29 -20.42 -7.18 10.57
CA THR A 29 -21.79 -7.69 10.49
C THR A 29 -22.62 -6.89 9.50
N GLU A 30 -23.71 -7.46 8.97
CA GLU A 30 -24.62 -6.79 8.03
C GLU A 30 -25.17 -5.46 8.58
N GLU A 31 -25.39 -5.38 9.88
CA GLU A 31 -25.84 -4.16 10.57
C GLU A 31 -24.77 -3.07 10.53
N GLN A 32 -23.50 -3.42 10.78
CA GLN A 32 -22.38 -2.48 10.71
C GLN A 32 -22.14 -1.98 9.29
N ILE A 33 -22.29 -2.87 8.30
CA ILE A 33 -22.19 -2.52 6.87
C ILE A 33 -23.31 -1.54 6.50
N THR A 34 -24.54 -1.79 6.94
CA THR A 34 -25.70 -0.93 6.64
C THR A 34 -25.54 0.46 7.24
N ASN A 35 -25.06 0.54 8.49
CA ASN A 35 -24.82 1.81 9.17
C ASN A 35 -23.71 2.64 8.50
N LEU A 36 -22.68 1.98 7.96
CA LEU A 36 -21.59 2.65 7.24
C LEU A 36 -22.12 3.32 5.96
N ILE A 37 -22.90 2.58 5.16
CA ILE A 37 -23.51 3.09 3.92
C ILE A 37 -24.43 4.27 4.21
N GLN A 38 -25.24 4.19 5.26
CA GLN A 38 -26.16 5.28 5.64
C GLN A 38 -25.44 6.50 6.20
N SER A 39 -24.24 6.33 6.76
CA SER A 39 -23.42 7.47 7.21
C SER A 39 -22.74 8.22 6.05
N GLU A 40 -22.40 7.52 4.95
CA GLU A 40 -21.80 8.14 3.76
C GLU A 40 -22.83 8.91 2.92
N GLU A 41 -24.09 8.46 2.87
CA GLU A 41 -25.15 9.09 2.06
C GLU A 41 -25.62 10.46 2.62
N ASN A 42 -25.20 10.82 3.84
CA ASN A 42 -25.52 12.09 4.50
C ASN A 42 -24.43 13.18 4.33
N GLU A 43 -23.33 12.88 3.65
CA GLU A 43 -22.32 13.87 3.28
C GLU A 43 -22.55 14.32 1.83
N GLU A 44 -23.50 15.24 1.64
CA GLU A 44 -23.52 16.07 0.42
C GLU A 44 -22.27 16.97 0.44
N SER A 45 -21.24 16.59 -0.32
CA SER A 45 -20.17 17.49 -0.74
C SER A 45 -19.63 17.06 -2.09
N ASP A 46 -20.07 17.77 -3.13
CA ASP A 46 -19.38 17.89 -4.42
C ASP A 46 -17.90 18.17 -4.20
N SER A 47 -16.99 17.25 -4.57
CA SER A 47 -15.62 17.65 -4.92
C SER A 47 -14.83 16.55 -5.62
N ASP A 48 -14.76 16.62 -6.95
CA ASP A 48 -13.71 15.97 -7.73
C ASP A 48 -12.29 16.52 -7.41
N GLU A 49 -12.15 17.56 -6.56
CA GLU A 49 -10.85 18.15 -6.17
C GLU A 49 -10.17 17.41 -5.00
N GLU A 50 -10.92 16.65 -4.19
CA GLU A 50 -10.34 15.92 -3.05
C GLU A 50 -9.43 14.77 -3.50
N GLU A 51 -9.78 14.08 -4.58
CA GLU A 51 -8.97 12.97 -5.12
C GLU A 51 -7.58 13.44 -5.60
N GLU A 52 -7.48 14.62 -6.21
CA GLU A 52 -6.21 15.15 -6.68
C GLU A 52 -5.30 15.55 -5.52
N ILE A 53 -5.86 16.18 -4.48
CA ILE A 53 -5.16 16.52 -3.24
C ILE A 53 -4.68 15.24 -2.52
N LEU A 54 -5.52 14.22 -2.44
CA LEU A 54 -5.18 12.93 -1.85
C LEU A 54 -4.03 12.25 -2.63
N SER A 55 -4.04 12.32 -3.96
CA SER A 55 -2.98 11.76 -4.82
C SER A 55 -1.62 12.45 -4.62
N VAL A 56 -1.62 13.77 -4.42
CA VAL A 56 -0.39 14.54 -4.12
C VAL A 56 0.16 14.14 -2.74
N LEU A 57 -0.71 14.04 -1.73
CA LEU A 57 -0.32 13.62 -0.38
C LEU A 57 0.22 12.19 -0.35
N VAL A 58 -0.37 11.26 -1.10
CA VAL A 58 0.11 9.87 -1.19
C VAL A 58 1.48 9.80 -1.86
N LYS A 59 1.75 10.58 -2.92
CA LYS A 59 3.08 10.63 -3.55
C LYS A 59 4.15 11.15 -2.61
N ASP A 60 3.83 12.20 -1.87
CA ASP A 60 4.74 12.78 -0.87
C ASP A 60 5.01 11.80 0.28
N ALA A 61 3.97 11.11 0.77
CA ALA A 61 4.10 10.09 1.80
C ALA A 61 4.99 8.92 1.32
N VAL A 62 4.80 8.45 0.09
CA VAL A 62 5.64 7.42 -0.54
C VAL A 62 7.09 7.87 -0.63
N SER A 63 7.34 9.11 -1.08
CA SER A 63 8.70 9.66 -1.18
C SER A 63 9.40 9.80 0.18
N ARG A 64 8.66 10.20 1.22
CA ARG A 64 9.18 10.25 2.60
C ARG A 64 9.49 8.86 3.14
N LEU A 65 8.64 7.87 2.88
CA LEU A 65 8.87 6.49 3.27
C LEU A 65 10.11 5.90 2.58
N GLU A 66 10.31 6.17 1.29
CA GLU A 66 11.54 5.77 0.57
C GLU A 66 12.79 6.39 1.20
N THR A 67 12.71 7.67 1.57
CA THR A 67 13.83 8.38 2.21
C THR A 67 14.14 7.80 3.59
N PHE A 68 13.11 7.50 4.37
CA PHE A 68 13.25 6.85 5.67
C PHE A 68 13.89 5.46 5.57
N ILE A 69 13.42 4.62 4.63
CA ILE A 69 13.99 3.29 4.40
C ILE A 69 15.46 3.38 4.01
N LYS A 70 15.83 4.32 3.12
CA LYS A 70 17.25 4.53 2.74
C LYS A 70 18.11 4.95 3.92
N TYR A 71 17.60 5.82 4.78
CA TYR A 71 18.30 6.23 6.01
C TYR A 71 18.48 5.06 6.97
N PHE A 72 17.45 4.23 7.13
CA PHE A 72 17.45 3.04 7.97
C PHE A 72 18.49 2.01 7.48
N GLU A 73 18.55 1.77 6.17
CA GLU A 73 19.52 0.85 5.54
C GLU A 73 20.98 1.29 5.67
N GLN A 74 21.22 2.58 5.88
CA GLN A 74 22.56 3.14 6.09
C GLN A 74 23.02 3.08 7.54
N GLN A 75 22.16 2.66 8.47
CA GLN A 75 22.55 2.49 9.86
C GLN A 75 23.40 1.22 10.00
N ASP A 76 24.51 1.31 10.74
CA ASP A 76 25.37 0.16 11.05
C ASP A 76 24.63 -0.90 11.88
N ASN A 77 25.12 -2.13 11.90
CA ASN A 77 24.54 -3.27 12.65
C ASN A 77 24.42 -3.06 14.18
N ASN A 78 24.93 -1.94 14.72
CA ASN A 78 24.77 -1.52 16.12
C ASN A 78 23.60 -0.53 16.33
N SER A 79 22.78 -0.28 15.31
CA SER A 79 21.64 0.60 15.44
C SER A 79 20.53 -0.05 16.27
N GLU A 80 19.77 0.77 16.99
CA GLU A 80 18.57 0.35 17.73
C GLU A 80 17.44 -0.14 16.81
N PHE A 81 17.58 0.07 15.50
CA PHE A 81 16.56 -0.28 14.55
C PHE A 81 16.49 -1.79 14.25
N ASN A 82 15.29 -2.35 14.37
CA ASN A 82 15.03 -3.76 14.12
C ASN A 82 14.90 -4.06 12.61
N VAL A 83 15.63 -5.06 12.12
CA VAL A 83 15.55 -5.52 10.72
C VAL A 83 14.15 -5.99 10.34
N ASP A 84 13.37 -6.53 11.28
CA ASP A 84 11.98 -6.94 11.03
C ASP A 84 11.09 -5.72 10.70
N ASP A 85 11.35 -4.57 11.32
CA ASP A 85 10.62 -3.33 11.05
C ASP A 85 10.93 -2.83 9.63
N LEU A 86 12.19 -2.96 9.19
CA LEU A 86 12.59 -2.63 7.82
C LEU A 86 11.81 -3.45 6.78
N LEU A 87 11.58 -4.74 7.06
CA LEU A 87 10.78 -5.62 6.20
C LEU A 87 9.34 -5.10 6.08
N ILE A 88 8.74 -4.67 7.19
CA ILE A 88 7.40 -4.09 7.24
C ILE A 88 7.34 -2.79 6.42
N PHE A 89 8.29 -1.87 6.59
CA PHE A 89 8.33 -0.63 5.83
C PHE A 89 8.47 -0.87 4.31
N ARG A 90 9.30 -1.82 3.90
CA ARG A 90 9.44 -2.21 2.48
C ARG A 90 8.13 -2.80 1.92
N LYS A 91 7.39 -3.59 2.71
CA LYS A 91 6.07 -4.11 2.33
C LYS A 91 5.08 -2.97 2.08
N TYR A 92 4.96 -2.02 3.01
CA TYR A 92 4.06 -0.88 2.85
C TYR A 92 4.44 0.03 1.69
N LEU A 93 5.75 0.24 1.44
CA LEU A 93 6.22 0.98 0.27
C LEU A 93 5.74 0.33 -1.03
N ARG A 94 5.88 -1.00 -1.14
CA ARG A 94 5.43 -1.75 -2.33
C ARG A 94 3.92 -1.68 -2.53
N MET A 95 3.15 -1.87 -1.46
CA MET A 95 1.68 -1.77 -1.51
C MET A 95 1.22 -0.37 -1.95
N SER A 96 1.85 0.68 -1.41
CA SER A 96 1.52 2.07 -1.72
C SER A 96 1.83 2.42 -3.19
N LYS A 97 2.95 1.92 -3.73
CA LYS A 97 3.27 2.06 -5.16
C LYS A 97 2.26 1.35 -6.07
N VAL A 98 1.84 0.14 -5.71
CA VAL A 98 0.82 -0.60 -6.47
C VAL A 98 -0.52 0.15 -6.46
N LYS A 99 -0.97 0.63 -5.29
CA LYS A 99 -2.18 1.45 -5.18
C LYS A 99 -2.10 2.72 -6.02
N LEU A 100 -0.96 3.43 -6.00
CA LEU A 100 -0.75 4.62 -6.82
C LEU A 100 -0.83 4.33 -8.33
N LEU A 101 -0.30 3.19 -8.78
CA LEU A 101 -0.36 2.76 -10.18
C LEU A 101 -1.77 2.37 -10.60
N ILE A 102 -2.50 1.65 -9.75
CA ILE A 102 -3.89 1.24 -10.01
C ILE A 102 -4.79 2.48 -10.09
N GLY A 103 -4.74 3.38 -9.09
CA GLY A 103 -5.55 4.61 -9.12
C GLY A 103 -5.23 5.49 -10.34
N ARG A 104 -3.96 5.55 -10.77
CA ARG A 104 -3.59 6.24 -12.03
C ARG A 104 -4.19 5.56 -13.27
N ALA A 105 -4.25 4.22 -13.31
CA ALA A 105 -4.83 3.48 -14.43
C ALA A 105 -6.35 3.66 -14.50
N GLU A 106 -7.04 3.66 -13.37
CA GLU A 106 -8.48 3.89 -13.25
C GLU A 106 -8.87 5.30 -13.72
N LEU A 107 -8.15 6.34 -13.27
CA LEU A 107 -8.35 7.72 -13.74
C LEU A 107 -8.13 7.88 -15.25
N ASN A 108 -7.15 7.18 -15.82
CA ASN A 108 -6.90 7.22 -17.26
C ASN A 108 -8.01 6.53 -18.07
N LEU A 109 -8.63 5.48 -17.53
CA LEU A 109 -9.75 4.79 -18.17
C LEU A 109 -11.03 5.63 -18.15
N ILE A 110 -11.28 6.38 -17.07
CA ILE A 110 -12.42 7.29 -16.95
C ILE A 110 -12.31 8.44 -17.96
N LYS A 111 -11.11 9.03 -18.12
CA LYS A 111 -10.86 10.12 -19.09
C LYS A 111 -11.01 9.72 -20.57
N LEU A 112 -11.05 8.42 -20.88
CA LEU A 112 -11.13 7.90 -22.25
C LEU A 112 -12.54 7.46 -22.67
N ARG A 113 -13.56 7.56 -21.80
CA ARG A 113 -14.95 7.28 -22.21
C ARG A 113 -15.53 8.49 -22.98
N PRO A 114 -16.00 8.31 -24.23
CA PRO A 114 -16.73 9.36 -24.93
C PRO A 114 -18.12 9.56 -24.30
N SER A 115 -18.54 10.83 -24.21
CA SER A 115 -19.85 11.31 -23.75
C SER A 115 -21.01 10.89 -24.64
#